data_AF-A0AAN6I842-F1
#
_entry.id   AF-A0AAN6I842-F1
#
_cell.length_a   1.000
_cell.length_b   1.000
_cell.length_c   1.000
_cell.angle_alpha   90.00
_cell.angle_beta   90.00
_cell.angle_gamma   90.00
#
_symmetry.space_group_name_H-M   'P 1'
#
loop_
_entity.id
_entity.type
_entity.pdbx_description
1 polymer ?
#
loop_
_entity_poly.entity_id
_entity_poly.type
_entity_poly.pdbx_seq_one_letter_code
_entity_poly.pdbx_strand_id
1 'polypeptide(L)'
;MNIGAGYEMAIDVDEADMSILDENLKLTDELTAALSAKLHRVSTSSALAIKSINPLMVKINRLKVQQRNFQNIFKLVESIQDYAEEISSLDKSIGTFGGLDSVSQISSFCNIVKKYQGIQSDLKSKNLKDFEGLRKGLDSSLRDADVTLKFEFINKLKTLSKRLKSNGNKFGKEEDDIIVQLKLIRIQSLDSSCTQLRFAYSCQGSDVLLRRRQKPKILCSLFQDAAKSSLRRAAFPFQVLR
;
A
#
# COMPACT_ATOMS: atom_id res chain seq x y z
N MET A 1 -0.42 120.65 10.32
CA MET A 1 -1.79 120.15 10.55
C MET A 1 -1.74 118.64 10.53
N ASN A 2 -2.24 118.05 11.60
CA ASN A 2 -2.13 116.65 11.98
C ASN A 2 -3.31 115.88 11.36
N ILE A 3 -3.02 114.87 10.53
CA ILE A 3 -3.95 113.82 10.09
C ILE A 3 -3.15 112.55 10.35
N GLY A 4 -3.54 111.59 11.16
CA GLY A 4 -4.81 111.21 11.77
C GLY A 4 -4.55 109.75 12.15
N ALA A 5 -4.69 109.42 13.43
CA ALA A 5 -4.17 108.21 14.05
C ALA A 5 -4.60 106.94 13.28
N GLY A 6 -3.62 106.18 12.81
CA GLY A 6 -3.83 104.78 12.45
C GLY A 6 -4.21 104.03 13.70
N TYR A 7 -5.45 103.54 13.75
CA TYR A 7 -5.84 102.47 14.67
C TYR A 7 -5.06 101.24 14.23
N GLU A 8 -3.89 101.04 14.83
CA GLU A 8 -3.23 99.75 14.87
C GLU A 8 -4.15 98.86 15.71
N MET A 9 -4.91 97.97 15.06
CA MET A 9 -5.58 96.89 15.77
C MET A 9 -4.47 96.00 16.31
N ALA A 10 -4.01 96.30 17.53
CA ALA A 10 -3.16 95.44 18.31
C ALA A 10 -3.97 94.19 18.65
N ILE A 11 -3.90 93.21 17.75
CA ILE A 11 -4.33 91.86 18.04
C ILE A 11 -3.41 91.39 19.17
N ASP A 12 -4.01 90.97 20.28
CA ASP A 12 -3.28 90.38 21.40
C ASP A 12 -2.59 89.11 20.89
N VAL A 13 -1.26 89.16 20.78
CA VAL A 13 -0.45 88.08 20.19
C VAL A 13 -0.60 86.81 21.00
N ASP A 14 -0.77 86.94 22.32
CA ASP A 14 -0.96 85.79 23.21
C ASP A 14 -2.34 85.14 22.99
N GLU A 15 -3.38 85.94 22.67
CA GLU A 15 -4.71 85.44 22.32
C GLU A 15 -4.73 84.77 20.94
N ALA A 16 -4.02 85.35 19.96
CA ALA A 16 -3.86 84.76 18.63
C ALA A 16 -3.08 83.44 18.68
N ASP A 17 -2.01 83.36 19.46
CA ASP A 17 -1.22 82.14 19.64
C ASP A 17 -2.01 81.05 20.38
N MET A 18 -2.80 81.43 21.41
CA MET A 18 -3.72 80.49 22.06
C MET A 18 -4.80 79.96 21.10
N SER A 19 -5.32 80.81 20.23
CA SER A 19 -6.31 80.42 19.21
C SER A 19 -5.71 79.44 18.18
N ILE A 20 -4.49 79.70 17.71
CA ILE A 20 -3.75 78.80 16.80
C ILE A 20 -3.42 77.46 17.50
N LEU A 21 -3.04 77.50 18.77
CA LEU A 21 -2.77 76.29 19.54
C LEU A 21 -4.04 75.45 19.73
N ASP A 22 -5.17 76.07 20.04
CA ASP A 22 -6.47 75.38 20.17
C ASP A 22 -6.89 74.74 18.84
N GLU A 23 -6.70 75.44 17.72
CA GLU A 23 -6.95 74.88 16.39
C GLU A 23 -6.02 73.69 16.08
N ASN A 24 -4.73 73.79 16.39
CA ASN A 24 -3.78 72.69 16.19
C ASN A 24 -4.06 71.48 17.09
N LEU A 25 -4.48 71.70 18.35
CA LEU A 25 -4.89 70.63 19.25
C LEU A 25 -6.15 69.94 18.73
N LYS A 26 -7.14 70.71 18.27
CA LYS A 26 -8.34 70.17 17.65
C LYS A 26 -8.02 69.35 16.39
N LEU A 27 -7.14 69.83 15.52
CA LEU A 27 -6.66 69.08 14.35
C LEU A 27 -5.93 67.79 14.75
N THR A 28 -5.13 67.85 15.82
CA THR A 28 -4.42 66.68 16.35
C THR A 28 -5.39 65.65 16.92
N ASP A 29 -6.43 66.08 17.62
CA ASP A 29 -7.49 65.20 18.14
C ASP A 29 -8.29 64.57 16.99
N GLU A 30 -8.65 65.34 15.97
CA GLU A 30 -9.31 64.84 14.76
C GLU A 30 -8.45 63.80 14.03
N LEU A 31 -7.15 64.07 13.88
CA LEU A 31 -6.20 63.14 13.27
C LEU A 31 -6.07 61.86 14.09
N THR A 32 -5.99 61.99 15.42
CA THR A 32 -5.87 60.85 16.34
C THR A 32 -7.13 60.00 16.34
N ALA A 33 -8.31 60.63 16.28
CA ALA A 33 -9.59 59.96 16.12
C ALA A 33 -9.68 59.23 14.77
N ALA A 34 -9.26 59.88 13.68
CA ALA A 34 -9.23 59.29 12.34
C ALA A 34 -8.23 58.12 12.25
N LEU A 35 -7.06 58.25 12.88
CA LEU A 35 -6.05 57.19 12.96
C LEU A 35 -6.58 56.00 13.76
N SER A 36 -7.22 56.24 14.90
CA SER A 36 -7.86 55.21 15.73
C SER A 36 -8.94 54.47 14.95
N ALA A 37 -9.79 55.19 14.21
CA ALA A 37 -10.81 54.58 13.36
C ALA A 37 -10.21 53.73 12.23
N LYS A 38 -9.13 54.20 11.58
CA LYS A 38 -8.43 53.44 10.53
C LYS A 38 -7.76 52.19 11.09
N LEU A 39 -7.05 52.29 12.21
CA LEU A 39 -6.45 51.13 12.88
C LEU A 39 -7.50 50.12 13.32
N HIS A 40 -8.64 50.58 13.83
CA HIS A 40 -9.74 49.70 14.18
C HIS A 40 -10.28 48.97 12.94
N ARG A 41 -10.47 49.65 11.81
CA ARG A 41 -10.88 49.03 10.54
C ARG A 41 -9.86 48.01 10.02
N VAL A 42 -8.56 48.32 10.10
CA VAL A 42 -7.49 47.40 9.71
C VAL A 42 -7.50 46.16 10.60
N SER A 43 -7.63 46.35 11.92
CA SER A 43 -7.69 45.24 12.89
C SER A 43 -8.91 44.34 12.67
N THR A 44 -10.10 44.91 12.45
CA THR A 44 -11.31 44.11 12.18
C THR A 44 -11.24 43.40 10.84
N SER A 45 -10.75 44.07 9.79
CA SER A 45 -10.52 43.44 8.49
C SER A 45 -9.52 42.28 8.58
N SER A 46 -8.40 42.49 9.28
CA SER A 46 -7.40 41.44 9.53
C SER A 46 -7.98 40.27 10.33
N ALA A 47 -8.74 40.54 11.39
CA ALA A 47 -9.40 39.51 12.18
C ALA A 47 -10.42 38.70 11.36
N LEU A 48 -11.19 39.36 10.48
CA LEU A 48 -12.12 38.68 9.57
C LEU A 48 -11.40 37.83 8.52
N ALA A 49 -10.29 38.34 7.95
CA ALA A 49 -9.46 37.60 7.02
C ALA A 49 -8.83 36.36 7.68
N ILE A 50 -8.34 36.48 8.92
CA ILE A 50 -7.80 35.34 9.68
C ILE A 50 -8.91 34.30 9.95
N LYS A 51 -10.11 34.76 10.34
CA LYS A 51 -11.28 33.88 10.56
C LYS A 51 -11.68 33.14 9.29
N SER A 52 -11.55 33.75 8.11
CA SER A 52 -11.88 33.10 6.83
C SER A 52 -10.76 32.19 6.31
N ILE A 53 -9.49 32.54 6.52
CA ILE A 53 -8.33 31.78 6.03
C ILE A 53 -8.04 30.54 6.88
N ASN A 54 -8.18 30.62 8.20
CA ASN A 54 -7.91 29.50 9.10
C ASN A 54 -8.63 28.19 8.72
N PRO A 55 -9.95 28.15 8.45
CA PRO A 55 -10.61 26.92 8.04
C PRO A 55 -10.11 26.40 6.68
N LEU A 56 -9.67 27.28 5.78
CA LEU A 56 -9.06 26.89 4.50
C LEU A 56 -7.70 26.22 4.73
N MET A 57 -6.85 26.78 5.60
CA MET A 57 -5.57 26.17 5.96
C MET A 57 -5.74 24.81 6.61
N VAL A 58 -6.73 24.65 7.50
CA VAL A 58 -7.07 23.34 8.08
C VAL A 58 -7.50 22.35 7.00
N LYS A 59 -8.36 22.75 6.05
CA LYS A 59 -8.76 21.92 4.92
C LYS A 59 -7.57 21.54 4.03
N ILE A 60 -6.68 22.47 3.72
CA ILE A 60 -5.46 22.22 2.93
C ILE A 60 -4.57 21.21 3.65
N ASN A 61 -4.36 21.36 4.95
CA ASN A 61 -3.55 20.41 5.72
C ASN A 61 -4.18 19.02 5.74
N ARG A 62 -5.51 18.93 5.90
CA ARG A 62 -6.23 17.66 5.80
C ARG A 62 -6.08 17.02 4.41
N LEU A 63 -6.20 17.82 3.35
CA LEU A 63 -6.01 17.35 1.97
C LEU A 63 -4.58 16.87 1.73
N LYS A 64 -3.57 17.58 2.24
CA LYS A 64 -2.16 17.15 2.18
C LYS A 64 -1.94 15.80 2.87
N VAL A 65 -2.56 15.58 4.03
CA VAL A 65 -2.49 14.29 4.73
C VAL A 65 -3.18 13.20 3.92
N GLN A 66 -4.37 13.47 3.39
CA GLN A 66 -5.09 12.52 2.53
C GLN A 66 -4.30 12.17 1.26
N GLN A 67 -3.68 13.16 0.61
CA GLN A 67 -2.84 12.97 -0.57
C GLN A 67 -1.64 12.06 -0.26
N ARG A 68 -0.96 12.27 0.87
CA ARG A 68 0.14 11.38 1.30
C ARG A 68 -0.35 9.95 1.56
N ASN A 69 -1.52 9.80 2.18
CA ASN A 69 -2.10 8.48 2.40
C ASN A 69 -2.42 7.78 1.08
N PHE A 70 -2.97 8.47 0.10
CA PHE A 70 -3.19 7.92 -1.24
C PHE A 70 -1.88 7.51 -1.91
N GLN A 71 -0.85 8.35 -1.86
CA GLN A 71 0.46 8.00 -2.42
C GLN A 71 1.06 6.75 -1.76
N ASN A 72 0.90 6.57 -0.45
CA ASN A 72 1.34 5.37 0.25
C ASN A 72 0.56 4.13 -0.19
N ILE A 73 -0.76 4.26 -0.39
CA ILE A 73 -1.59 3.16 -0.92
C ILE A 73 -1.17 2.82 -2.36
N PHE A 74 -0.91 3.81 -3.21
CA PHE A 74 -0.46 3.56 -4.59
C PHE A 74 0.87 2.80 -4.62
N LYS A 75 1.84 3.18 -3.77
CA LYS A 75 3.10 2.43 -3.64
C LYS A 75 2.89 0.99 -3.17
N LEU A 76 1.91 0.76 -2.30
CA LEU A 76 1.54 -0.59 -1.85
C LEU A 76 0.99 -1.42 -3.02
N VAL A 77 0.09 -0.83 -3.80
CA VAL A 77 -0.51 -1.46 -4.99
C VAL A 77 0.54 -1.77 -6.05
N GLU A 78 1.46 -0.85 -6.31
CA GLU A 78 2.60 -1.04 -7.20
C GLU A 78 3.47 -2.23 -6.75
N SER A 79 3.82 -2.29 -5.46
CA SER A 79 4.56 -3.44 -4.91
C SER A 79 3.84 -4.78 -5.11
N ILE A 80 2.51 -4.80 -5.02
CA ILE A 80 1.70 -6.01 -5.22
C ILE A 80 1.65 -6.40 -6.69
N GLN A 81 1.57 -5.42 -7.58
CA GLN A 81 1.65 -5.64 -9.01
C GLN A 81 3.00 -6.26 -9.38
N ASP A 82 4.10 -5.76 -8.83
CA ASP A 82 5.44 -6.34 -9.04
C ASP A 82 5.50 -7.80 -8.58
N TYR A 83 4.98 -8.12 -7.40
CA TYR A 83 4.90 -9.51 -6.92
C TYR A 83 4.03 -10.40 -7.80
N ALA A 84 2.90 -9.88 -8.30
CA ALA A 84 2.02 -10.62 -9.20
C ALA A 84 2.71 -10.91 -10.55
N GLU A 85 3.47 -9.94 -11.07
CA GLU A 85 4.25 -10.10 -12.29
C GLU A 85 5.40 -11.11 -12.09
N GLU A 86 6.10 -11.05 -10.96
CA GLU A 86 7.12 -12.03 -10.60
C GLU A 86 6.54 -13.45 -10.52
N ILE A 87 5.40 -13.63 -9.84
CA ILE A 87 4.70 -14.92 -9.77
C ILE A 87 4.29 -15.40 -11.16
N SER A 88 3.76 -14.53 -12.02
CA SER A 88 3.39 -14.89 -13.38
C SER A 88 4.61 -15.33 -14.22
N SER A 89 5.75 -14.67 -14.04
CA SER A 89 7.01 -15.04 -14.70
C SER A 89 7.52 -16.42 -14.23
N LEU A 90 7.42 -16.69 -12.93
CA LEU A 90 7.75 -18.00 -12.36
C LEU A 90 6.80 -19.09 -12.84
N ASP A 91 5.49 -18.82 -12.94
CA ASP A 91 4.49 -19.77 -13.46
C ASP A 91 4.78 -20.14 -14.92
N LYS A 92 5.14 -19.15 -15.75
CA LYS A 92 5.57 -19.40 -17.15
C LYS A 92 6.85 -20.25 -17.21
N SER A 93 7.80 -19.96 -16.31
CA SER A 93 9.05 -20.72 -16.21
C SER A 93 8.77 -22.18 -15.81
N ILE A 94 7.83 -22.41 -14.91
CA ILE A 94 7.38 -23.77 -14.54
C ILE A 94 6.69 -24.47 -15.72
N GLY A 95 5.79 -23.78 -16.41
CA GLY A 95 5.06 -24.35 -17.55
C GLY A 95 5.95 -24.74 -18.73
N THR A 96 7.19 -24.25 -18.76
CA THR A 96 8.18 -24.60 -19.80
C THR A 96 8.82 -25.97 -19.55
N PHE A 97 8.77 -26.51 -18.33
CA PHE A 97 9.25 -27.87 -18.06
C PHE A 97 8.25 -28.89 -18.59
N GLY A 98 8.60 -29.56 -19.69
CA GLY A 98 7.82 -30.70 -20.22
C GLY A 98 7.90 -31.99 -19.37
N GLY A 99 8.68 -31.97 -18.29
CA GLY A 99 8.95 -33.11 -17.41
C GLY A 99 10.15 -32.83 -16.48
N LEU A 100 10.34 -33.68 -15.47
CA LEU A 100 11.41 -33.60 -14.47
C LEU A 100 12.40 -34.77 -14.61
N ASP A 101 12.93 -34.97 -15.82
CA ASP A 101 13.70 -36.16 -16.16
C ASP A 101 15.17 -36.09 -15.76
N SER A 102 15.74 -34.88 -15.76
CA SER A 102 17.15 -34.64 -15.41
C SER A 102 17.33 -34.00 -14.02
N VAL A 103 18.52 -34.22 -13.43
CA VAL A 103 18.93 -33.59 -12.16
C VAL A 103 18.86 -32.06 -12.26
N SER A 104 19.27 -31.49 -13.39
CA SER A 104 19.27 -30.03 -13.60
C SER A 104 17.86 -29.44 -13.65
N GLN A 105 16.90 -30.14 -14.24
CA GLN A 105 15.50 -29.67 -14.27
C GLN A 105 14.88 -29.71 -12.88
N ILE A 106 15.16 -30.76 -12.10
CA ILE A 106 14.71 -30.87 -10.71
C ILE A 106 15.31 -29.76 -9.86
N SER A 107 16.61 -29.47 -9.98
CA SER A 107 17.22 -28.37 -9.22
C SER A 107 16.64 -27.01 -9.60
N SER A 108 16.41 -26.76 -10.90
CA SER A 108 15.81 -25.51 -11.37
C SER A 108 14.37 -25.35 -10.88
N PHE A 109 13.59 -26.43 -10.91
CA PHE A 109 12.24 -26.46 -10.37
C PHE A 109 12.23 -26.19 -8.85
N CYS A 110 13.10 -26.86 -8.09
CA CYS A 110 13.25 -26.61 -6.65
C CYS A 110 13.65 -25.15 -6.35
N ASN A 111 14.51 -24.55 -7.18
CA ASN A 111 14.87 -23.13 -7.04
C ASN A 111 13.67 -22.20 -7.26
N ILE A 112 12.79 -22.50 -8.21
CA ILE A 112 11.55 -21.73 -8.41
C ILE A 112 10.62 -21.89 -7.21
N VAL A 113 10.47 -23.11 -6.66
CA VAL A 113 9.69 -23.35 -5.44
C VAL A 113 10.23 -22.54 -4.26
N LYS A 114 11.55 -22.46 -4.09
CA LYS A 114 12.18 -21.61 -3.07
C LYS A 114 11.89 -20.13 -3.30
N LYS A 115 11.84 -19.65 -4.54
CA LYS A 115 11.44 -18.27 -4.85
C LYS A 115 10.00 -17.99 -4.45
N TYR A 116 9.05 -18.89 -4.74
CA TYR A 116 7.68 -18.74 -4.25
C TYR A 116 7.59 -18.67 -2.72
N GLN A 117 8.37 -19.51 -2.02
CA GLN A 117 8.44 -19.46 -0.56
C GLN A 117 9.03 -18.13 -0.05
N GLY A 118 10.05 -17.60 -0.73
CA GLY A 118 10.62 -16.27 -0.46
C GLY A 118 9.60 -15.15 -0.63
N ILE A 119 8.86 -15.15 -1.74
CA ILE A 119 7.78 -14.18 -1.99
C ILE A 119 6.69 -14.31 -0.89
N GLN A 120 6.37 -15.54 -0.47
CA GLN A 120 5.40 -15.77 0.60
C GLN A 120 5.89 -15.23 1.96
N SER A 121 7.18 -15.36 2.29
CA SER A 121 7.75 -14.75 3.51
C SER A 121 7.78 -13.24 3.43
N ASP A 122 8.09 -12.68 2.26
CA ASP A 122 8.16 -11.24 2.05
C ASP A 122 6.78 -10.58 2.17
N LEU A 123 5.75 -11.18 1.54
CA LEU A 123 4.36 -10.73 1.68
C LEU A 123 3.89 -10.75 3.15
N LYS A 124 4.32 -11.74 3.93
CA LYS A 124 4.02 -11.83 5.38
C LYS A 124 4.74 -10.74 6.17
N SER A 125 6.00 -10.45 5.84
CA SER A 125 6.82 -9.43 6.52
C SER A 125 6.33 -8.00 6.27
N LYS A 126 5.85 -7.72 5.06
CA LYS A 126 5.34 -6.40 4.64
C LYS A 126 3.88 -6.16 5.04
N ASN A 127 3.28 -7.04 5.85
CA ASN A 127 1.87 -7.02 6.24
C ASN A 127 0.88 -6.94 5.05
N LEU A 128 1.26 -7.48 3.88
CA LEU A 128 0.42 -7.55 2.68
C LEU A 128 -0.58 -8.71 2.74
N LYS A 129 -0.99 -9.12 3.95
CA LYS A 129 -1.81 -10.31 4.19
C LYS A 129 -3.24 -10.17 3.69
N ASP A 130 -3.70 -8.93 3.55
CA ASP A 130 -5.06 -8.60 3.14
C ASP A 130 -5.30 -8.84 1.63
N PHE A 131 -4.24 -9.03 0.85
CA PHE A 131 -4.32 -9.39 -0.57
C PHE A 131 -4.56 -10.88 -0.74
N GLU A 132 -5.78 -11.28 -0.39
CA GLU A 132 -6.20 -12.68 -0.35
C GLU A 132 -6.07 -13.38 -1.72
N GLY A 133 -6.33 -12.65 -2.82
CA GLY A 133 -6.22 -13.20 -4.18
C GLY A 133 -4.79 -13.63 -4.52
N LEU A 134 -3.80 -12.75 -4.27
CA LEU A 134 -2.39 -13.04 -4.52
C LEU A 134 -1.91 -14.21 -3.64
N ARG A 135 -2.29 -14.20 -2.37
CA ARG A 135 -1.95 -15.26 -1.42
C ARG A 135 -2.55 -16.60 -1.81
N LYS A 136 -3.85 -16.64 -2.15
CA LYS A 136 -4.51 -17.87 -2.59
C LYS A 136 -3.90 -18.42 -3.88
N GLY A 137 -3.57 -17.55 -4.83
CA GLY A 137 -2.87 -17.94 -6.06
C GLY A 137 -1.52 -18.58 -5.74
N LEU A 138 -0.69 -17.89 -4.94
CA LEU A 138 0.62 -18.39 -4.52
C LEU A 138 0.55 -19.71 -3.74
N ASP A 139 -0.40 -19.83 -2.80
CA ASP A 139 -0.62 -21.05 -2.02
C ASP A 139 -1.09 -22.20 -2.94
N SER A 140 -1.88 -21.91 -3.97
CA SER A 140 -2.28 -22.90 -4.98
C SER A 140 -1.08 -23.37 -5.80
N SER A 141 -0.28 -22.44 -6.33
CA SER A 141 0.92 -22.77 -7.12
C SER A 141 1.93 -23.58 -6.29
N LEU A 142 2.11 -23.26 -5.01
CA LEU A 142 2.94 -24.04 -4.10
C LEU A 142 2.41 -25.46 -3.87
N ARG A 143 1.09 -25.61 -3.68
CA ARG A 143 0.46 -26.93 -3.54
C ARG A 143 0.58 -27.77 -4.81
N ASP A 144 0.38 -27.15 -5.98
CA ASP A 144 0.52 -27.83 -7.26
C ASP A 144 1.97 -28.27 -7.49
N ALA A 145 2.95 -27.45 -7.10
CA ALA A 145 4.36 -27.81 -7.14
C ALA A 145 4.70 -28.98 -6.20
N ASP A 146 4.18 -28.97 -4.97
CA ASP A 146 4.35 -30.08 -4.01
C ASP A 146 3.72 -31.39 -4.53
N VAL A 147 2.53 -31.33 -5.12
CA VAL A 147 1.87 -32.50 -5.72
C VAL A 147 2.69 -33.04 -6.89
N THR A 148 3.23 -32.15 -7.73
CA THR A 148 4.07 -32.52 -8.87
C THR A 148 5.36 -33.21 -8.42
N LEU A 149 6.04 -32.66 -7.42
CA LEU A 149 7.24 -33.27 -6.84
C LEU A 149 6.96 -34.64 -6.23
N LYS A 150 5.84 -34.80 -5.51
CA LYS A 150 5.44 -36.10 -4.94
C LYS A 150 5.12 -37.12 -6.03
N PHE A 151 4.45 -36.71 -7.10
CA PHE A 151 4.14 -37.58 -8.22
C PHE A 151 5.42 -38.07 -8.91
N GLU A 152 6.35 -37.16 -9.18
CA GLU A 152 7.66 -37.49 -9.76
C GLU A 152 8.48 -38.40 -8.86
N PHE A 153 8.48 -38.15 -7.56
CA PHE A 153 9.13 -39.01 -6.58
C PHE A 153 8.59 -40.46 -6.64
N ILE A 154 7.27 -40.63 -6.68
CA ILE A 154 6.63 -41.95 -6.78
C ILE A 154 6.95 -42.62 -8.12
N ASN A 155 6.94 -41.87 -9.22
CA ASN A 155 7.27 -42.40 -10.54
C ASN A 155 8.71 -42.87 -10.62
N LYS A 156 9.67 -42.07 -10.13
CA LYS A 156 11.09 -42.44 -10.10
C LYS A 156 11.33 -43.65 -9.19
N LEU A 157 10.65 -43.76 -8.04
CA LEU A 157 10.70 -44.96 -7.20
C LEU A 157 10.16 -46.22 -7.89
N LYS A 158 9.05 -46.10 -8.63
CA LYS A 158 8.50 -47.22 -9.41
C LYS A 158 9.45 -47.66 -10.51
N THR A 159 10.08 -46.71 -11.21
CA THR A 159 11.07 -46.98 -12.25
C THR A 159 12.31 -47.67 -11.66
N LEU A 160 12.82 -47.18 -10.53
CA LEU A 160 13.93 -47.80 -9.80
C LEU A 160 13.59 -49.23 -9.38
N SER A 161 12.41 -49.45 -8.80
CA SER A 161 11.97 -50.79 -8.36
C SER A 161 11.84 -51.78 -9.52
N LYS A 162 11.32 -51.35 -10.68
CA LYS A 162 11.25 -52.20 -11.87
C LYS A 162 12.64 -52.57 -12.39
N ARG A 163 13.56 -51.59 -12.47
CA ARG A 163 14.94 -51.81 -12.94
C ARG A 163 15.72 -52.75 -12.04
N LEU A 164 15.60 -52.61 -10.72
CA LEU A 164 16.23 -53.51 -9.74
C LEU A 164 15.76 -54.96 -9.87
N LYS A 165 14.46 -55.18 -10.16
CA LYS A 165 13.90 -56.51 -10.40
C LYS A 165 14.40 -57.14 -11.70
N SER A 166 14.65 -56.34 -12.73
CA SER A 166 15.14 -56.80 -14.03
C SER A 166 16.65 -57.04 -14.08
N ASN A 167 17.45 -56.26 -13.34
CA ASN A 167 18.93 -56.30 -13.37
C ASN A 167 19.57 -57.21 -12.32
N GLY A 168 18.80 -58.01 -11.59
CA GLY A 168 19.34 -58.97 -10.61
C GLY A 168 20.18 -58.30 -9.51
N ASN A 169 19.69 -57.18 -8.94
CA ASN A 169 20.34 -56.43 -7.85
C ASN A 169 21.73 -55.81 -8.15
N LYS A 170 22.15 -55.67 -9.41
CA LYS A 170 23.34 -54.88 -9.75
C LYS A 170 22.96 -53.41 -9.95
N PHE A 171 23.57 -52.52 -9.18
CA PHE A 171 23.44 -51.07 -9.34
C PHE A 171 24.39 -50.59 -10.46
N GLY A 172 23.84 -49.99 -11.50
CA GLY A 172 24.57 -49.25 -12.52
C GLY A 172 24.51 -47.73 -12.29
N LYS A 173 25.20 -46.98 -13.15
CA LYS A 173 25.30 -45.51 -13.07
C LYS A 173 23.94 -44.80 -13.17
N GLU A 174 22.99 -45.38 -13.91
CA GLU A 174 21.65 -44.81 -14.07
C GLU A 174 20.78 -44.95 -12.81
N GLU A 175 20.95 -46.04 -12.03
CA GLU A 175 20.28 -46.17 -10.74
C GLU A 175 20.81 -45.15 -9.72
N ASP A 176 22.11 -44.86 -9.74
CA ASP A 176 22.74 -43.83 -8.90
C ASP A 176 22.21 -42.43 -9.22
N ASP A 177 22.03 -42.08 -10.49
CA ASP A 177 21.43 -40.81 -10.91
C ASP A 177 19.98 -40.68 -10.42
N ILE A 178 19.18 -41.75 -10.51
CA ILE A 178 17.81 -41.76 -9.97
C ILE A 178 17.83 -41.59 -8.44
N ILE A 179 18.79 -42.20 -7.74
CA ILE A 179 18.94 -42.05 -6.28
C ILE A 179 19.32 -40.61 -5.92
N VAL A 180 20.21 -39.96 -6.68
CA VAL A 180 20.58 -38.54 -6.48
C VAL A 180 19.36 -37.63 -6.70
N GLN A 181 18.58 -37.87 -7.75
CA GLN A 181 17.34 -37.13 -8.01
C GLN A 181 16.31 -37.32 -6.87
N LEU A 182 16.14 -38.54 -6.36
CA LEU A 182 15.25 -38.84 -5.23
C LEU A 182 15.71 -38.16 -3.94
N LYS A 183 17.03 -38.09 -3.68
CA LYS A 183 17.58 -37.35 -2.53
C LYS A 183 17.27 -35.85 -2.62
N LEU A 184 17.44 -35.24 -3.78
CA LEU A 184 17.15 -33.81 -4.01
C LEU A 184 15.67 -33.49 -3.78
N ILE A 185 14.77 -34.30 -4.34
CA ILE A 185 13.32 -34.13 -4.15
C ILE A 185 12.94 -34.32 -2.67
N ARG A 186 13.55 -35.27 -1.97
CA ARG A 186 13.31 -35.51 -0.54
C ARG A 186 13.74 -34.33 0.33
N ILE A 187 14.91 -33.74 0.07
CA ILE A 187 15.39 -32.56 0.82
C ILE A 187 14.42 -31.40 0.65
N GLN A 188 13.98 -31.11 -0.58
CA GLN A 188 13.02 -30.04 -0.84
C GLN A 188 11.66 -30.30 -0.16
N SER A 189 11.16 -31.55 -0.18
CA SER A 189 9.89 -31.90 0.48
C SER A 189 9.96 -31.83 2.02
N LEU A 190 11.15 -32.01 2.60
CA LEU A 190 11.39 -31.85 4.05
C LEU A 190 11.45 -30.36 4.44
N ASP A 191 12.06 -29.52 3.62
CA ASP A 191 12.07 -28.06 3.83
C ASP A 191 10.65 -27.47 3.74
N SER A 192 9.82 -27.91 2.77
CA SER A 192 8.42 -27.50 2.66
C SER A 192 7.53 -27.94 3.83
N SER A 193 7.84 -29.08 4.48
CA SER A 193 7.07 -29.58 5.63
C SER A 193 7.44 -28.90 6.94
N CYS A 194 8.62 -28.28 7.03
CA CYS A 194 8.96 -27.40 8.15
C CYS A 194 8.09 -26.12 8.16
N THR A 195 7.64 -25.65 6.99
CA THR A 195 6.69 -24.53 6.87
C THR A 195 5.23 -24.94 7.10
N GLN A 196 4.84 -26.17 6.74
CA GLN A 196 3.47 -26.66 6.97
C GLN A 196 3.20 -27.06 8.43
N LEU A 197 4.20 -27.50 9.19
CA LEU A 197 4.04 -27.85 10.61
C LEU A 197 3.81 -26.63 11.53
N ARG A 198 3.96 -25.39 11.04
CA ARG A 198 3.53 -24.18 11.76
C ARG A 198 2.07 -23.76 11.53
N PHE A 199 1.37 -24.34 10.56
CA PHE A 199 -0.04 -24.02 10.28
C PHE A 199 -1.04 -25.11 10.73
N ALA A 200 -0.56 -26.25 11.23
CA ALA A 200 -1.42 -27.36 11.67
C ALA A 200 -1.84 -27.31 13.17
N TYR A 201 -1.38 -26.33 13.95
CA TYR A 201 -1.82 -26.12 15.34
C TYR A 201 -2.52 -24.75 15.50
N SER A 202 -3.66 -24.55 14.81
CA SER A 202 -4.56 -23.44 15.14
C SER A 202 -6.04 -23.68 14.78
N CYS A 203 -6.42 -24.83 14.21
CA CYS A 203 -7.83 -25.15 13.98
C CYS A 203 -8.10 -26.62 14.31
N GLN A 204 -8.07 -26.95 15.60
CA GLN A 204 -8.90 -28.05 16.11
C GLN A 204 -10.33 -27.51 16.21
N GLY A 205 -11.22 -28.05 15.39
CA GLY A 205 -12.63 -27.69 15.42
C GLY A 205 -13.37 -28.16 14.18
N SER A 206 -13.79 -29.42 14.21
CA SER A 206 -14.99 -29.95 13.54
C SER A 206 -14.86 -30.40 12.08
N ASP A 207 -14.63 -31.70 11.96
CA ASP A 207 -15.33 -32.70 11.13
C ASP A 207 -16.06 -32.35 9.82
N VAL A 208 -15.98 -33.35 8.91
CA VAL A 208 -17.00 -33.85 7.96
C VAL A 208 -16.62 -33.80 6.47
N LEU A 209 -16.19 -34.99 6.01
CA LEU A 209 -16.47 -35.70 4.74
C LEU A 209 -15.96 -35.17 3.38
N LEU A 210 -14.98 -35.93 2.87
CA LEU A 210 -14.92 -36.51 1.52
C LEU A 210 -16.22 -36.42 0.68
N ARG A 211 -16.14 -35.83 -0.52
CA ARG A 211 -16.74 -36.39 -1.74
C ARG A 211 -16.25 -35.72 -3.04
N ARG A 212 -15.86 -36.61 -3.96
CA ARG A 212 -16.04 -36.58 -5.43
C ARG A 212 -15.15 -35.67 -6.29
N ARG A 213 -14.31 -36.38 -7.06
CA ARG A 213 -13.94 -36.07 -8.44
C ARG A 213 -15.16 -35.59 -9.24
N GLN A 214 -15.03 -34.41 -9.83
CA GLN A 214 -15.64 -34.05 -11.10
C GLN A 214 -14.82 -32.90 -11.69
N LYS A 215 -14.26 -33.09 -12.89
CA LYS A 215 -13.93 -31.95 -13.76
C LYS A 215 -15.26 -31.21 -14.02
N PRO A 216 -15.24 -29.88 -14.14
CA PRO A 216 -15.43 -29.36 -15.48
C PRO A 216 -14.47 -28.22 -15.84
N LYS A 217 -14.17 -28.17 -17.14
CA LYS A 217 -13.72 -26.97 -17.84
C LYS A 217 -14.71 -25.83 -17.58
N ILE A 218 -14.21 -24.60 -17.77
CA ILE A 218 -14.91 -23.31 -17.69
C ILE A 218 -14.93 -22.74 -16.27
N LEU A 219 -13.96 -21.87 -15.99
CA LEU A 219 -14.21 -20.57 -15.36
C LEU A 219 -13.00 -19.64 -15.53
N CYS A 220 -12.44 -19.61 -16.75
CA CYS A 220 -11.66 -18.47 -17.27
C CYS A 220 -12.56 -17.26 -17.62
N SER A 221 -13.83 -17.27 -17.22
CA SER A 221 -14.81 -16.23 -17.54
C SER A 221 -15.31 -15.41 -16.34
N LEU A 222 -14.84 -15.65 -15.10
CA LEU A 222 -15.24 -14.82 -13.95
C LEU A 222 -14.24 -13.70 -13.59
N PHE A 223 -13.14 -13.56 -14.31
CA PHE A 223 -12.16 -12.49 -14.06
C PHE A 223 -12.46 -11.16 -14.77
N GLN A 224 -13.46 -11.10 -15.66
CA GLN A 224 -13.87 -9.85 -16.33
C GLN A 224 -15.07 -9.14 -15.69
N ASP A 225 -15.89 -9.83 -14.90
CA ASP A 225 -17.08 -9.22 -14.27
C ASP A 225 -16.86 -8.74 -12.83
N ALA A 226 -15.74 -9.07 -12.19
CA ALA A 226 -15.41 -8.58 -10.84
C ALA A 226 -14.89 -7.13 -10.81
N ALA A 227 -14.55 -6.53 -11.96
CA ALA A 227 -14.07 -5.15 -12.05
C ALA A 227 -15.19 -4.10 -12.18
N LYS A 228 -16.46 -4.50 -12.37
CA LYS A 228 -17.61 -3.57 -12.51
C LYS A 228 -18.52 -3.47 -11.28
N SER A 229 -18.31 -4.27 -10.25
CA SER A 229 -19.18 -4.31 -9.06
C SER A 229 -18.58 -3.65 -7.80
N SER A 230 -17.30 -3.29 -7.79
CA SER A 230 -16.67 -2.60 -6.65
C SER A 230 -16.92 -1.08 -6.60
N LEU A 231 -17.50 -0.47 -7.65
CA LEU A 231 -17.79 0.97 -7.70
C LEU A 231 -19.23 1.35 -7.30
N ARG A 232 -19.98 0.46 -6.64
CA ARG A 232 -21.30 0.76 -6.05
C ARG A 232 -21.42 0.25 -4.62
N ARG A 233 -20.52 0.66 -3.73
CA ARG A 233 -20.71 0.55 -2.26
C ARG A 233 -19.68 1.42 -1.51
N ALA A 234 -19.64 2.70 -1.85
CA ALA A 234 -19.10 3.74 -0.98
C ALA A 234 -20.20 4.77 -0.70
N ALA A 235 -21.34 4.27 -0.22
CA ALA A 235 -22.28 5.09 0.54
C ALA A 235 -21.90 4.89 2.01
N PHE A 236 -21.18 5.86 2.58
CA PHE A 236 -21.13 6.03 4.03
C PHE A 236 -21.87 7.31 4.41
N PRO A 237 -22.76 7.25 5.41
CA PRO A 237 -23.50 8.41 5.88
C PRO A 237 -22.58 9.32 6.68
N PHE A 238 -22.66 10.62 6.39
CA PHE A 238 -22.16 11.67 7.27
C PHE A 238 -23.00 11.66 8.56
N GLN A 239 -22.46 11.12 9.65
CA GLN A 239 -22.93 11.46 10.99
C GLN A 239 -22.16 12.66 11.50
N VAL A 240 -22.92 13.73 11.68
CA VAL A 240 -22.59 14.94 12.43
C VAL A 240 -22.36 14.57 13.88
N LEU A 241 -21.23 14.97 14.46
CA LEU A 241 -21.06 15.05 15.91
C LEU A 241 -20.10 16.20 16.27
N ARG A 242 -20.73 17.25 16.79
CA ARG A 242 -20.26 18.44 17.52
C ARG A 242 -19.35 19.43 16.80
#